data_AF-B9FNS8-F1
#
_entry.id   AF-B9FNS8-F1
#
_cell.length_a   1.000
_cell.length_b   1.000
_cell.length_c   1.000
_cell.angle_alpha   90.00
_cell.angle_beta   90.00
_cell.angle_gamma   90.00
#
_symmetry.space_group_name_H-M   'P 1'
#
loop_
_entity.id
_entity.type
_entity.pdbx_description
1 polymer ?
#
loop_
_entity_poly.entity_id
_entity_poly.type
_entity_poly.pdbx_seq_one_letter_code
_entity_poly.pdbx_strand_id
1 'polypeptide(L)'
;MPDGHYVVTVLTETGWPHEPSTAVTPYGRACGCIVKDFIPIKYRHWKTNDVTQLDWTVPHNLKEECWRKLKLTFTFPKGQEELAKKGALSKMSTLFRKWRTDLNAKLVQRNRTLDFEKPSHHWILLVINIDDSSICIYDSLRRGIDKYQTIFSALNRAYKKYCRSGRSYGRCKIDATEFRIFEHKYILRQPEAIDLCGFYVMRYMLYFVEDGYNHRNAEKLGLDTSEILPHVFKALTDEFCGFIRHHVVANTTSTRPHNECNLLPLPLGTKPRRN
;
A
#
# COMPACT_ATOMS: atom_id res chain seq x y z
N MET A 1 -1.39 -1.08 19.78
CA MET A 1 -1.57 0.03 20.76
C MET A 1 -2.31 -0.51 21.98
N PRO A 2 -2.12 0.02 23.19
CA PRO A 2 -2.95 -0.34 24.34
C PRO A 2 -4.42 0.00 24.09
N ASP A 3 -5.31 -0.82 24.63
CA ASP A 3 -6.75 -0.59 24.57
C ASP A 3 -7.18 0.36 25.69
N GLY A 4 -7.97 1.38 25.34
CA GLY A 4 -8.49 2.37 26.28
C GLY A 4 -7.69 3.67 26.34
N HIS A 5 -8.17 4.58 27.21
CA HIS A 5 -7.58 5.90 27.43
C HIS A 5 -7.07 6.00 28.87
N TYR A 6 -5.85 6.50 29.05
CA TYR A 6 -5.17 6.55 30.34
C TYR A 6 -4.95 8.01 30.77
N VAL A 7 -5.24 8.31 32.02
CA VAL A 7 -4.97 9.63 32.62
C VAL A 7 -3.73 9.50 33.48
N VAL A 8 -2.66 10.19 33.11
CA VAL A 8 -1.43 10.29 33.90
C VAL A 8 -1.55 11.49 34.82
N THR A 9 -1.40 11.26 36.14
CA THR A 9 -1.52 12.29 37.17
C THR A 9 -0.17 12.79 37.66
N VAL A 10 0.84 11.91 37.67
CA VAL A 10 2.20 12.24 38.13
C VAL A 10 3.24 11.76 37.14
N LEU A 11 4.17 12.65 36.81
CA LEU A 11 5.36 12.35 36.01
C LEU A 11 6.60 12.36 36.91
N THR A 12 7.60 11.58 36.54
CA THR A 12 8.96 11.70 37.08
C THR A 12 9.63 12.96 36.56
N GLU A 13 10.76 13.34 37.15
CA GLU A 13 11.64 14.43 36.67
C GLU A 13 12.11 14.25 35.22
N THR A 14 12.09 13.01 34.72
CA THR A 14 12.46 12.68 33.35
C THR A 14 11.26 12.67 32.38
N GLY A 15 10.07 13.02 32.85
CA GLY A 15 8.83 13.02 32.07
C GLY A 15 8.24 11.64 31.83
N TRP A 16 8.61 10.65 32.64
CA TRP A 16 8.03 9.30 32.59
C TRP A 16 6.79 9.21 33.47
N PRO A 17 5.71 8.51 33.05
CA PRO A 17 4.56 8.29 33.94
C PRO A 17 4.97 7.56 35.22
N HIS A 18 4.53 8.09 36.35
CA HIS A 18 4.69 7.46 37.67
C HIS A 18 3.33 7.00 38.21
N GLU A 19 2.32 7.87 38.15
CA GLU A 19 0.96 7.56 38.60
C GLU A 19 -0.10 7.85 37.53
N PRO A 20 -1.16 7.02 37.46
CA PRO A 20 -1.33 5.77 38.19
C PRO A 20 -0.39 4.68 37.66
N SER A 21 0.01 3.74 38.52
CA SER A 21 0.90 2.63 38.15
C SER A 21 0.36 1.79 36.98
N THR A 22 -0.96 1.75 36.84
CA THR A 22 -1.69 1.09 35.74
C THR A 22 -1.40 1.70 34.37
N ALA A 23 -1.00 2.98 34.29
CA ALA A 23 -0.68 3.65 33.04
C ALA A 23 0.77 3.43 32.57
N VAL A 24 1.69 3.07 33.48
CA VAL A 24 3.14 3.01 33.20
C VAL A 24 3.49 1.96 32.15
N THR A 25 2.98 0.73 32.32
CA THR A 25 3.24 -0.37 31.38
C THR A 25 2.59 -0.13 30.01
N PRO A 26 1.30 0.24 29.92
CA PRO A 26 0.67 0.67 28.67
C PRO A 26 1.43 1.78 27.96
N TYR A 27 1.94 2.78 28.69
CA TYR A 27 2.68 3.88 28.10
C TYR A 27 3.95 3.43 27.38
N GLY A 28 4.74 2.56 28.01
CA GLY A 28 5.93 1.98 27.38
C GLY A 28 5.60 1.14 26.14
N ARG A 29 4.51 0.37 26.20
CA ARG A 29 4.01 -0.42 25.06
C ARG A 29 3.55 0.49 23.91
N ALA A 30 2.81 1.55 24.22
CA ALA A 30 2.35 2.54 23.24
C ALA A 30 3.52 3.22 22.52
N CYS A 31 4.52 3.70 23.28
CA CYS A 31 5.75 4.25 22.70
C CYS A 31 6.41 3.27 21.72
N GLY A 32 6.47 1.99 22.08
CA GLY A 32 7.07 0.95 21.23
C GLY A 32 6.27 0.67 19.96
N CYS A 33 4.94 0.59 20.05
CA CYS A 33 4.07 0.45 18.87
C CYS A 33 4.22 1.65 17.94
N ILE A 34 4.08 2.87 18.47
CA ILE A 34 4.15 4.10 17.68
C ILE A 34 5.46 4.19 16.89
N VAL A 35 6.60 3.89 17.52
CA VAL A 35 7.89 3.91 16.84
C VAL A 35 7.96 2.92 15.69
N LYS A 36 7.45 1.70 15.88
CA LYS A 36 7.49 0.65 14.86
C LYS A 36 6.55 0.92 13.70
N ASP A 37 5.39 1.51 13.99
CA ASP A 37 4.32 1.75 13.01
C ASP A 37 4.58 3.02 12.19
N PHE A 38 5.17 4.07 12.79
CA PHE A 38 5.25 5.41 12.19
C PHE A 38 6.63 5.88 11.82
N ILE A 39 7.70 5.27 12.33
CA ILE A 39 9.07 5.65 11.95
C ILE A 39 9.57 4.68 10.87
N PRO A 40 9.75 5.16 9.62
CA PRO A 40 10.33 4.35 8.55
C PRO A 40 11.68 3.78 8.94
N ILE A 41 11.88 2.49 8.66
CA ILE A 41 13.12 1.77 8.99
C ILE A 41 14.36 2.32 8.27
N LYS A 42 14.17 3.11 7.18
CA LYS A 42 15.26 3.79 6.47
C LYS A 42 16.08 4.71 7.37
N TYR A 43 15.47 5.27 8.41
CA TYR A 43 16.18 6.15 9.33
C TYR A 43 17.17 5.34 10.18
N ARG A 44 18.38 5.87 10.29
CA ARG A 44 19.48 5.28 11.05
C ARG A 44 19.65 5.91 12.43
N HIS A 45 19.27 7.16 12.59
CA HIS A 45 19.52 7.91 13.82
C HIS A 45 18.24 8.57 14.30
N TRP A 46 17.98 8.49 15.60
CA TRP A 46 16.92 9.31 16.19
C TRP A 46 17.34 10.77 16.26
N LYS A 47 18.58 11.02 16.64
CA LYS A 47 19.23 12.34 16.65
C LYS A 47 20.69 12.13 16.25
N THR A 48 21.24 13.06 15.49
CA THR A 48 22.66 13.14 15.17
C THR A 48 23.10 14.60 15.23
N ASN A 49 24.39 14.82 15.47
CA ASN A 49 25.04 16.12 15.28
C ASN A 49 25.87 16.15 13.98
N ASP A 50 26.00 15.01 13.31
CA ASP A 50 26.73 14.88 12.05
C ASP A 50 25.83 15.30 10.88
N VAL A 51 26.23 16.39 10.21
CA VAL A 51 25.50 16.98 9.07
C VAL A 51 25.35 15.97 7.93
N THR A 52 26.32 15.08 7.73
CA THR A 52 26.28 14.07 6.67
C THR A 52 25.24 12.97 6.91
N GLN A 53 24.77 12.84 8.16
CA GLN A 53 23.80 11.83 8.57
C GLN A 53 22.38 12.40 8.71
N LEU A 54 22.15 13.66 8.36
CA LEU A 54 20.83 14.30 8.49
C LEU A 54 19.74 13.60 7.68
N ASP A 55 20.04 13.18 6.45
CA ASP A 55 19.10 12.43 5.59
C ASP A 55 18.67 11.09 6.20
N TRP A 56 19.56 10.50 7.01
CA TRP A 56 19.32 9.25 7.73
C TRP A 56 18.80 9.48 9.15
N THR A 57 18.52 10.72 9.54
CA THR A 57 18.03 11.05 10.88
C THR A 57 16.52 11.25 10.87
N VAL A 58 15.83 10.75 11.89
CA VAL A 58 14.39 10.93 12.03
C VAL A 58 14.07 12.44 12.07
N PRO A 59 13.33 12.97 11.09
CA PRO A 59 13.04 14.39 11.00
C PRO A 59 12.08 14.82 12.12
N HIS A 60 12.10 16.12 12.43
CA HIS A 60 11.35 16.66 13.56
C HIS A 60 9.84 16.43 13.43
N ASN A 61 9.27 16.61 12.24
CA ASN A 61 7.85 16.38 11.97
C ASN A 61 7.36 14.96 12.32
N LEU A 62 8.18 13.93 12.08
CA LEU A 62 7.82 12.56 12.46
C LEU A 62 7.86 12.35 13.97
N LYS A 63 8.75 13.02 14.70
CA LYS A 63 8.79 12.99 16.17
C LYS A 63 7.55 13.67 16.75
N GLU A 64 7.16 14.80 16.19
CA GLU A 64 5.91 15.49 16.56
C GLU A 64 4.69 14.63 16.30
N GLU A 65 4.65 13.92 15.17
CA GLU A 65 3.54 13.01 14.86
C GLU A 65 3.47 11.83 15.83
N CYS A 66 4.63 11.27 16.24
CA CYS A 66 4.67 10.25 17.28
C CYS A 66 4.12 10.77 18.62
N TRP A 67 4.46 12.01 19.00
CA TRP A 67 3.91 12.65 20.19
C TRP A 67 2.39 12.84 20.07
N ARG A 68 1.92 13.37 18.94
CA ARG A 68 0.50 13.57 18.66
C ARG A 68 -0.30 12.27 18.81
N LYS A 69 0.23 11.16 18.30
CA LYS A 69 -0.41 9.84 18.41
C LYS A 69 -0.45 9.32 19.84
N LEU A 70 0.59 9.56 20.62
CA LEU A 70 0.61 9.17 22.02
C LEU A 70 -0.48 9.92 22.82
N LYS A 71 -0.69 11.20 22.51
CA LYS A 71 -1.77 12.01 23.11
C LYS A 71 -3.19 11.53 22.78
N LEU A 72 -3.38 10.69 21.76
CA LEU A 72 -4.70 10.09 21.48
C LEU A 72 -5.08 9.05 22.54
N THR A 73 -4.09 8.47 23.24
CA THR A 73 -4.28 7.38 24.20
C THR A 73 -4.01 7.83 25.65
N PHE A 74 -3.23 8.90 25.83
CA PHE A 74 -2.82 9.39 27.15
C PHE A 74 -3.14 10.87 27.34
N THR A 75 -3.77 11.19 28.46
CA THR A 75 -3.88 12.55 28.98
C THR A 75 -2.80 12.80 30.03
N PHE A 76 -2.18 13.97 29.99
CA PHE A 76 -1.07 14.34 30.87
C PHE A 76 -1.47 15.47 31.84
N PRO A 77 -0.74 15.65 32.97
CA PRO A 77 -1.02 16.72 33.92
C PRO A 77 -0.92 18.11 33.27
N LYS A 78 -1.81 19.02 33.65
CA LYS A 78 -1.81 20.41 33.15
C LYS A 78 -0.47 21.07 33.44
N GLY A 79 0.09 21.75 32.45
CA GLY A 79 1.37 22.46 32.57
C GLY A 79 2.63 21.59 32.47
N GLN A 80 2.51 20.26 32.37
CA GLN A 80 3.65 19.34 32.27
C GLN A 80 3.79 18.70 30.88
N GLU A 81 3.11 19.24 29.86
CA GLU A 81 3.09 18.64 28.52
C GLU A 81 4.49 18.56 27.88
N GLU A 82 5.29 19.62 27.98
CA GLU A 82 6.65 19.63 27.44
C GLU A 82 7.58 18.63 28.14
N LEU A 83 7.41 18.47 29.46
CA LEU A 83 8.14 17.47 30.23
C LEU A 83 7.76 16.06 29.78
N ALA A 84 6.46 15.78 29.67
CA ALA A 84 5.94 14.51 29.17
C ALA A 84 6.42 14.20 27.75
N LYS A 85 6.40 15.19 26.87
CA LYS A 85 6.88 15.08 25.48
C LYS A 85 8.36 14.75 25.43
N LYS A 86 9.19 15.44 26.22
CA LYS A 86 10.63 15.15 26.32
C LYS A 86 10.87 13.71 26.79
N GLY A 87 10.13 13.25 27.80
CA GLY A 87 10.20 11.88 28.30
C GLY A 87 9.76 10.84 27.26
N ALA A 88 8.66 11.10 26.56
CA ALA A 88 8.13 10.26 25.48
C ALA A 88 9.15 10.08 24.36
N LEU A 89 9.66 11.18 23.81
CA LEU A 89 10.60 11.16 22.68
C LEU A 89 11.94 10.52 23.06
N SER A 90 12.38 10.71 24.31
CA SER A 90 13.57 10.03 24.85
C SER A 90 13.36 8.50 24.92
N LYS A 91 12.20 8.05 25.43
CA LYS A 91 11.86 6.62 25.44
C LYS A 91 11.77 6.05 24.03
N MET A 92 11.09 6.75 23.13
CA MET A 92 10.93 6.35 21.74
C MET A 92 12.28 6.23 21.02
N SER A 93 13.22 7.14 21.26
CA SER A 93 14.61 7.02 20.79
C SER A 93 15.27 5.71 21.22
N THR A 94 15.12 5.36 22.50
CA THR A 94 15.69 4.12 23.06
C THR A 94 15.05 2.87 22.44
N LEU A 95 13.72 2.88 22.33
CA LEU A 95 12.95 1.78 21.72
C LEU A 95 13.25 1.63 20.23
N PHE A 96 13.45 2.73 19.51
CA PHE A 96 13.85 2.74 18.11
C PHE A 96 15.22 2.09 17.91
N ARG A 97 16.21 2.49 18.71
CA ARG A 97 17.54 1.88 18.67
C ARG A 97 17.47 0.38 18.96
N LYS A 98 16.77 -0.02 20.02
CA LYS A 98 16.58 -1.43 20.38
C LYS A 98 15.91 -2.21 19.26
N TRP A 99 14.82 -1.68 18.70
CA TRP A 99 14.11 -2.32 17.60
C TRP A 99 15.02 -2.57 16.39
N ARG A 100 15.86 -1.60 16.01
CA ARG A 100 16.82 -1.78 14.92
C ARG A 100 17.90 -2.81 15.23
N THR A 101 18.44 -2.82 16.44
CA THR A 101 19.37 -3.86 16.89
C THR A 101 18.72 -5.25 16.84
N ASP A 102 17.48 -5.37 17.32
CA ASP A 102 16.72 -6.62 17.29
C ASP A 102 16.48 -7.09 15.85
N LEU A 103 16.13 -6.19 14.94
CA LEU A 103 15.97 -6.49 13.51
C LEU A 103 17.28 -6.98 12.90
N ASN A 104 18.39 -6.29 13.14
CA ASN A 104 19.69 -6.71 12.64
C ASN A 104 20.08 -8.10 13.13
N ALA A 105 19.90 -8.37 14.42
CA ALA A 105 20.25 -9.65 15.04
C ALA A 105 19.33 -10.81 14.59
N LYS A 106 18.04 -10.54 14.39
CA LYS A 106 17.05 -11.58 14.01
C LYS A 106 17.02 -11.86 12.52
N LEU A 107 17.36 -10.87 11.70
CA LEU A 107 17.15 -10.90 10.25
C LEU A 107 18.48 -10.92 9.52
N VAL A 108 19.21 -9.80 9.56
CA VAL A 108 20.45 -9.61 8.78
C VAL A 108 21.51 -10.64 9.18
N GLN A 109 21.83 -10.75 10.47
CA GLN A 109 22.85 -11.68 10.97
C GLN A 109 22.48 -13.15 10.76
N ARG A 110 21.19 -13.46 10.61
CA ARG A 110 20.68 -14.82 10.40
C ARG A 110 20.29 -15.10 8.95
N ASN A 111 20.57 -14.15 8.06
CA ASN A 111 20.17 -14.17 6.65
C ASN A 111 18.67 -14.50 6.45
N ARG A 112 17.82 -13.95 7.32
CA ARG A 112 16.36 -14.07 7.28
C ARG A 112 15.74 -12.75 6.82
N THR A 113 14.66 -12.85 6.06
CA THR A 113 13.81 -11.70 5.73
C THR A 113 12.74 -11.55 6.82
N LEU A 114 12.25 -10.32 7.07
CA LEU A 114 11.06 -10.15 7.89
C LEU A 114 9.94 -10.97 7.26
N ASP A 115 9.34 -11.84 8.05
CA ASP A 115 8.07 -12.43 7.69
C ASP A 115 6.99 -11.37 7.95
N PHE A 116 6.55 -10.69 6.90
CA PHE A 116 5.50 -9.67 6.96
C PHE A 116 4.09 -10.31 7.05
N GLU A 117 3.99 -11.63 7.16
CA GLU A 117 2.75 -12.39 7.30
C GLU A 117 2.19 -12.26 8.75
N LYS A 118 0.95 -11.82 9.02
CA LYS A 118 -0.29 -11.80 8.23
C LYS A 118 -1.22 -10.64 8.66
N PRO A 119 -2.15 -10.21 7.77
CA PRO A 119 -2.52 -10.86 6.52
C PRO A 119 -1.65 -10.37 5.37
N SER A 120 -1.02 -11.29 4.63
CA SER A 120 -0.58 -10.99 3.27
C SER A 120 -1.84 -10.66 2.48
N HIS A 121 -2.06 -9.37 2.29
CA HIS A 121 -3.13 -8.90 1.42
C HIS A 121 -2.72 -9.29 0.01
N HIS A 122 -3.46 -10.23 -0.55
CA HIS A 122 -3.22 -10.72 -1.89
C HIS A 122 -4.06 -9.93 -2.87
N TRP A 123 -3.40 -9.16 -3.73
CA TRP A 123 -4.06 -8.38 -4.76
C TRP A 123 -4.39 -9.26 -5.96
N ILE A 124 -5.62 -9.14 -6.45
CA ILE A 124 -6.12 -9.77 -7.67
C ILE A 124 -6.66 -8.69 -8.61
N LEU A 125 -6.71 -8.99 -9.90
CA LEU A 125 -7.40 -8.14 -10.88
C LEU A 125 -8.67 -8.84 -11.36
N LEU A 126 -9.80 -8.14 -11.24
CA LEU A 126 -11.10 -8.54 -11.80
C LEU A 126 -11.40 -7.63 -13.00
N VAL A 127 -11.50 -8.24 -14.18
CA VAL A 127 -11.91 -7.54 -15.40
C VAL A 127 -13.39 -7.84 -15.64
N ILE A 128 -14.25 -6.84 -15.45
CA ILE A 128 -15.70 -6.97 -15.62
C ILE A 128 -16.07 -6.44 -17.01
N ASN A 129 -16.50 -7.32 -17.89
CA ASN A 129 -17.08 -6.97 -19.18
C ASN A 129 -18.60 -7.03 -19.09
N ILE A 130 -19.22 -5.86 -19.09
CA ILE A 130 -20.67 -5.68 -18.95
C ILE A 130 -21.42 -6.10 -20.23
N ASP A 131 -20.84 -5.86 -21.41
CA ASP A 131 -21.43 -6.21 -22.70
C ASP A 131 -21.55 -7.74 -22.86
N ASP A 132 -20.48 -8.46 -22.52
CA ASP A 132 -20.41 -9.92 -22.62
C ASP A 132 -21.04 -10.67 -21.44
N SER A 133 -21.48 -9.93 -20.41
CA SER A 133 -21.88 -10.45 -19.10
C SER A 133 -20.83 -11.43 -18.58
N SER A 134 -19.57 -11.02 -18.56
CA SER A 134 -18.46 -11.88 -18.13
C SER A 134 -17.48 -11.19 -17.19
N ILE A 135 -16.90 -11.98 -16.28
CA ILE A 135 -15.82 -11.58 -15.39
C ILE A 135 -14.62 -12.47 -15.68
N CYS A 136 -13.46 -11.84 -15.92
CA CYS A 136 -12.18 -12.53 -16.00
C CYS A 136 -11.33 -12.21 -14.76
N ILE A 137 -10.65 -13.23 -14.24
CA ILE A 137 -9.88 -13.14 -12.99
C ILE A 137 -8.42 -13.42 -13.28
N TYR A 138 -7.58 -12.54 -12.75
CA TYR A 138 -6.13 -12.68 -12.75
C TYR A 138 -5.66 -12.77 -11.30
N ASP A 139 -5.29 -13.98 -10.91
CA ASP A 139 -4.71 -14.31 -9.62
C ASP A 139 -3.34 -14.95 -9.84
N SER A 140 -2.27 -14.23 -9.49
CA SER A 140 -0.89 -14.73 -9.64
C SER A 140 -0.57 -15.94 -8.76
N LEU A 141 -1.35 -16.21 -7.72
CA LEU A 141 -1.25 -17.41 -6.90
C LEU A 141 -2.12 -18.57 -7.40
N ARG A 142 -3.00 -18.33 -8.38
CA ARG A 142 -3.88 -19.36 -8.97
C ARG A 142 -4.66 -20.14 -7.91
N ARG A 143 -5.27 -19.43 -6.95
CA ARG A 143 -5.95 -20.05 -5.78
C ARG A 143 -7.28 -20.74 -6.13
N GLY A 144 -7.76 -20.56 -7.35
CA GLY A 144 -9.02 -21.13 -7.84
C GLY A 144 -10.23 -20.22 -7.63
N ILE A 145 -11.19 -20.31 -8.56
CA ILE A 145 -12.41 -19.50 -8.57
C ILE A 145 -13.32 -19.73 -7.36
N ASP A 146 -13.23 -20.89 -6.70
CA ASP A 146 -13.98 -21.23 -5.50
C ASP A 146 -13.70 -20.26 -4.34
N LYS A 147 -12.52 -19.63 -4.31
CA LYS A 147 -12.16 -18.66 -3.27
C LYS A 147 -12.90 -17.34 -3.34
N TYR A 148 -13.56 -17.05 -4.47
CA TYR A 148 -14.12 -15.73 -4.75
C TYR A 148 -15.66 -15.73 -4.83
N GLN A 149 -16.32 -16.80 -4.40
CA GLN A 149 -17.78 -16.96 -4.49
C GLN A 149 -18.55 -15.82 -3.81
N THR A 150 -18.07 -15.32 -2.67
CA THR A 150 -18.68 -14.18 -1.98
C THR A 150 -18.67 -12.91 -2.83
N ILE A 151 -17.56 -12.65 -3.54
CA ILE A 151 -17.42 -11.51 -4.44
C ILE A 151 -18.34 -11.70 -5.65
N PHE A 152 -18.36 -12.88 -6.25
CA PHE A 152 -19.25 -13.15 -7.39
C PHE A 152 -20.73 -13.03 -7.02
N SER A 153 -21.11 -13.51 -5.85
CA SER A 153 -22.46 -13.37 -5.34
C SER A 153 -22.85 -11.90 -5.17
N ALA A 154 -21.93 -11.06 -4.67
CA ALA A 154 -22.14 -9.63 -4.56
C ALA A 154 -22.26 -8.95 -5.94
N LEU A 155 -21.38 -9.29 -6.88
CA LEU A 155 -21.39 -8.77 -8.25
C LEU A 155 -22.64 -9.19 -9.02
N ASN A 156 -23.08 -10.45 -8.91
CA ASN A 156 -24.32 -10.93 -9.53
C ASN A 156 -25.55 -10.23 -8.94
N ARG A 157 -25.59 -9.99 -7.62
CA ARG A 157 -26.66 -9.17 -7.01
C ARG A 157 -26.66 -7.73 -7.55
N ALA A 158 -25.48 -7.13 -7.69
CA ALA A 158 -25.33 -5.79 -8.26
C ALA A 158 -25.76 -5.75 -9.73
N TYR A 159 -25.39 -6.76 -10.52
CA TYR A 159 -25.75 -6.90 -11.92
C TYR A 159 -27.25 -7.04 -12.10
N LYS A 160 -27.92 -7.87 -11.30
CA LYS A 160 -29.40 -7.99 -11.30
C LYS A 160 -30.08 -6.65 -11.01
N LYS A 161 -29.51 -5.82 -10.12
CA LYS A 161 -30.02 -4.45 -9.86
C LYS A 161 -29.76 -3.51 -11.04
N TYR A 162 -28.57 -3.61 -11.66
CA TYR A 162 -28.21 -2.83 -12.84
C TYR A 162 -29.16 -3.12 -14.01
N CYS A 163 -29.39 -4.38 -14.35
CA CYS A 163 -30.31 -4.77 -15.44
C CYS A 163 -31.73 -4.27 -15.21
N ARG A 164 -32.22 -4.32 -13.95
CA ARG A 164 -33.56 -3.79 -13.59
C ARG A 164 -33.68 -2.27 -13.66
N SER A 165 -32.55 -1.53 -13.63
CA SER A 165 -32.57 -0.07 -13.63
C SER A 165 -32.89 0.54 -15.00
N GLY A 166 -32.95 -0.27 -16.07
CA GLY A 166 -33.17 0.20 -17.44
C GLY A 166 -32.02 1.02 -18.03
N ARG A 167 -30.91 1.20 -17.28
CA ARG A 167 -29.71 1.88 -17.75
C ARG A 167 -28.91 0.91 -18.61
N SER A 168 -28.84 1.15 -19.92
CA SER A 168 -27.96 0.40 -20.82
C SER A 168 -26.69 1.18 -21.10
N TYR A 169 -25.54 0.59 -20.78
CA TYR A 169 -24.25 1.00 -21.33
C TYR A 169 -23.82 -0.12 -22.30
N GLY A 170 -23.73 0.20 -23.60
CA GLY A 170 -23.29 -0.76 -24.62
C GLY A 170 -24.33 -1.83 -25.03
N ARG A 171 -23.84 -2.86 -25.72
CA ARG A 171 -24.62 -4.02 -26.21
C ARG A 171 -24.62 -5.10 -25.13
N CYS A 172 -25.23 -4.84 -23.98
CA CYS A 172 -25.47 -5.89 -22.99
C CYS A 172 -26.23 -7.04 -23.63
N LYS A 173 -25.78 -8.28 -23.41
CA LYS A 173 -26.62 -9.47 -23.64
C LYS A 173 -27.87 -9.36 -22.77
N ILE A 174 -28.98 -9.02 -23.41
CA ILE A 174 -30.28 -8.73 -22.79
C ILE A 174 -30.76 -9.90 -21.90
N ASP A 175 -30.35 -11.14 -22.21
CA ASP A 175 -30.88 -12.36 -21.58
C ASP A 175 -29.98 -12.94 -20.46
N ALA A 176 -28.79 -12.37 -20.21
CA ALA A 176 -27.89 -12.91 -19.19
C ALA A 176 -28.35 -12.47 -17.78
N THR A 177 -28.71 -13.45 -16.95
CA THR A 177 -29.17 -13.20 -15.57
C THR A 177 -28.03 -13.13 -14.55
N GLU A 178 -26.84 -13.61 -14.93
CA GLU A 178 -25.62 -13.68 -14.11
C GLU A 178 -24.36 -13.54 -14.98
N PHE A 179 -23.24 -13.15 -14.35
CA PHE A 179 -21.94 -13.11 -15.02
C PHE A 179 -21.40 -14.52 -15.28
N ARG A 180 -20.88 -14.75 -16.48
CA ARG A 180 -20.01 -15.90 -16.79
C ARG A 180 -18.61 -15.62 -16.25
N ILE A 181 -18.09 -16.51 -15.41
CA ILE A 181 -16.80 -16.34 -14.75
C ILE A 181 -15.74 -17.18 -15.45
N PHE A 182 -14.60 -16.56 -15.74
CA PHE A 182 -13.47 -17.21 -16.40
C PHE A 182 -12.19 -17.01 -15.58
N GLU A 183 -11.46 -18.10 -15.36
CA GLU A 183 -10.06 -18.04 -14.93
C GLU A 183 -9.17 -18.08 -16.16
N HIS A 184 -8.27 -17.11 -16.27
CA HIS A 184 -7.37 -17.06 -17.41
C HIS A 184 -6.26 -18.10 -17.23
N LYS A 185 -6.14 -19.05 -18.17
CA LYS A 185 -5.16 -20.16 -18.06
C LYS A 185 -3.71 -19.70 -18.22
N TYR A 186 -3.49 -18.74 -19.12
CA TYR A 186 -2.18 -18.16 -19.44
C TYR A 186 -1.94 -16.90 -18.60
N ILE A 187 -1.56 -17.11 -17.35
CA ILE A 187 -1.24 -16.04 -16.39
C ILE A 187 0.12 -16.32 -15.77
N LEU A 188 0.99 -15.32 -15.74
CA LEU A 188 2.23 -15.32 -14.95
C LEU A 188 1.94 -15.75 -13.50
N ARG A 189 2.74 -16.71 -13.03
CA ARG A 189 2.63 -17.26 -11.68
C ARG A 189 3.64 -16.59 -10.78
N GLN A 190 3.24 -16.18 -9.58
CA GLN A 190 4.22 -15.74 -8.59
C GLN A 190 4.69 -16.92 -7.72
N PRO A 191 5.95 -16.91 -7.27
CA PRO A 191 6.41 -17.77 -6.18
C PRO A 191 5.50 -17.71 -4.96
N GLU A 192 5.42 -18.82 -4.24
CA GLU A 192 4.77 -18.85 -2.93
C GLU A 192 5.63 -18.11 -1.90
N ALA A 193 5.01 -17.46 -0.91
CA ALA A 193 5.67 -16.69 0.16
C ALA A 193 6.41 -15.39 -0.26
N ILE A 194 5.99 -14.74 -1.35
CA ILE A 194 6.48 -13.40 -1.70
C ILE A 194 5.35 -12.39 -1.95
N ASP A 195 5.59 -11.13 -1.54
CA ASP A 195 4.62 -10.03 -1.64
C ASP A 195 4.66 -9.31 -3.01
N LEU A 196 4.67 -10.07 -4.11
CA LEU A 196 4.75 -9.49 -5.47
C LEU A 196 3.40 -9.33 -6.17
N CYS A 197 2.28 -9.75 -5.55
CA CYS A 197 0.97 -9.79 -6.22
C CYS A 197 0.57 -8.47 -6.88
N GLY A 198 0.92 -7.32 -6.27
CA GLY A 198 0.71 -6.00 -6.87
C GLY A 198 1.45 -5.78 -8.20
N PHE A 199 2.71 -6.24 -8.32
CA PHE A 199 3.46 -6.16 -9.57
C PHE A 199 2.84 -7.02 -10.67
N TYR A 200 2.37 -8.22 -10.32
CA TYR A 200 1.67 -9.09 -11.26
C TYR A 200 0.38 -8.41 -11.76
N VAL A 201 -0.43 -7.84 -10.85
CA VAL A 201 -1.63 -7.06 -11.21
C VAL A 201 -1.29 -5.90 -12.16
N MET A 202 -0.27 -5.09 -11.84
CA MET A 202 0.15 -3.99 -12.72
C MET A 202 0.58 -4.47 -14.10
N ARG A 203 1.32 -5.59 -14.16
CA ARG A 203 1.76 -6.17 -15.43
C ARG A 203 0.57 -6.62 -16.29
N TYR A 204 -0.46 -7.21 -15.69
CA TYR A 204 -1.70 -7.55 -16.40
C TYR A 204 -2.46 -6.32 -16.90
N MET A 205 -2.54 -5.26 -16.09
CA MET A 205 -3.18 -4.02 -16.52
C MET A 205 -2.49 -3.43 -17.76
N LEU A 206 -1.15 -3.44 -17.79
CA LEU A 206 -0.38 -2.98 -18.94
C LEU A 206 -0.71 -3.79 -20.21
N TYR A 207 -0.70 -5.13 -20.12
CA TYR A 207 -1.07 -5.98 -21.26
C TYR A 207 -2.49 -5.74 -21.74
N PHE A 208 -3.43 -5.54 -20.82
CA PHE A 208 -4.82 -5.27 -21.14
C PHE A 208 -4.98 -3.97 -21.92
N VAL A 209 -4.19 -2.94 -21.59
CA VAL A 209 -4.15 -1.67 -22.35
C VAL A 209 -3.50 -1.87 -23.72
N GLU A 210 -2.39 -2.59 -23.80
CA GLU A 210 -1.64 -2.83 -25.04
C GLU A 210 -2.44 -3.66 -26.07
N ASP A 211 -3.20 -4.67 -25.63
CA ASP A 211 -4.01 -5.54 -26.49
C ASP A 211 -5.43 -4.99 -26.76
N GLY A 212 -5.67 -3.71 -26.46
CA GLY A 212 -6.97 -3.07 -26.74
C GLY A 212 -8.12 -3.67 -25.93
N TYR A 213 -7.86 -4.05 -24.68
CA TYR A 213 -8.84 -4.55 -23.71
C TYR A 213 -9.42 -5.93 -24.04
N ASN A 214 -8.71 -6.75 -24.82
CA ASN A 214 -9.14 -8.11 -25.14
C ASN A 214 -8.63 -9.15 -24.13
N HIS A 215 -9.45 -9.48 -23.14
CA HIS A 215 -9.13 -10.46 -22.10
C HIS A 215 -9.01 -11.92 -22.59
N ARG A 216 -9.34 -12.24 -23.86
CA ARG A 216 -9.36 -13.62 -24.37
C ARG A 216 -8.10 -14.02 -25.14
N ASN A 217 -7.18 -13.08 -25.36
CA ASN A 217 -6.07 -13.25 -26.29
C ASN A 217 -4.73 -13.58 -25.62
N ALA A 218 -4.66 -14.00 -24.35
CA ALA A 218 -3.34 -14.09 -23.72
C ALA A 218 -2.40 -15.18 -24.26
N GLU A 219 -2.85 -16.06 -25.16
CA GLU A 219 -1.94 -16.84 -26.03
C GLU A 219 -1.10 -15.95 -26.96
N LYS A 220 -1.69 -14.88 -27.52
CA LYS A 220 -0.97 -13.87 -28.32
C LYS A 220 -0.04 -12.99 -27.49
N LEU A 221 -0.31 -12.86 -26.19
CA LEU A 221 0.52 -12.09 -25.27
C LEU A 221 1.84 -12.79 -24.90
N GLY A 222 2.08 -14.02 -25.38
CA GLY A 222 3.33 -14.75 -25.11
C GLY A 222 3.59 -14.96 -23.63
N LEU A 223 2.52 -14.95 -22.81
CA LEU A 223 2.63 -15.07 -21.37
C LEU A 223 3.05 -16.48 -21.02
N ASP A 224 4.35 -16.64 -20.76
CA ASP A 224 4.86 -17.84 -20.13
C ASP A 224 4.12 -18.01 -18.79
N THR A 225 3.67 -19.23 -18.52
CA THR A 225 3.09 -19.60 -17.22
C THR A 225 4.11 -19.56 -16.09
N SER A 226 5.37 -19.30 -16.43
CA SER A 226 6.49 -19.09 -15.52
C SER A 226 6.40 -17.77 -14.74
N GLU A 227 7.37 -17.61 -13.85
CA GLU A 227 7.52 -16.45 -13.00
C GLU A 227 8.12 -15.28 -13.79
N ILE A 228 7.77 -14.06 -13.40
CA ILE A 228 8.44 -12.89 -13.97
C ILE A 228 9.92 -12.94 -13.60
N LEU A 229 10.80 -12.86 -14.60
CA LEU A 229 12.24 -12.91 -14.36
C LEU A 229 12.71 -11.69 -13.53
N PRO A 230 13.67 -11.86 -12.59
CA PRO A 230 14.11 -10.77 -11.70
C PRO A 230 14.53 -9.47 -12.41
N HIS A 231 15.16 -9.58 -13.58
CA HIS A 231 15.59 -8.41 -14.35
C HIS A 231 14.40 -7.62 -14.93
N VAL A 232 13.29 -8.29 -15.25
CA VAL A 232 12.05 -7.65 -15.72
C VAL A 232 11.41 -6.86 -14.58
N PHE A 233 11.38 -7.42 -13.36
CA PHE A 233 10.93 -6.66 -12.17
C PHE A 233 11.76 -5.40 -11.97
N LYS A 234 13.08 -5.51 -12.08
CA LYS A 234 13.99 -4.37 -11.91
C LYS A 234 13.72 -3.30 -12.96
N ALA A 235 13.62 -3.67 -14.24
CA ALA A 235 13.34 -2.73 -15.33
C ALA A 235 12.00 -1.98 -15.13
N LEU A 236 10.92 -2.72 -14.84
CA LEU A 236 9.60 -2.11 -14.61
C LEU A 236 9.58 -1.22 -13.37
N THR A 237 10.28 -1.62 -12.30
CA THR A 237 10.41 -0.81 -11.08
C THR A 237 11.17 0.47 -11.37
N ASP A 238 12.26 0.39 -12.12
CA ASP A 238 13.09 1.55 -12.48
C ASP A 238 12.28 2.52 -13.36
N GLU A 239 11.53 2.02 -14.35
CA GLU A 239 10.65 2.81 -15.22
C GLU A 239 9.54 3.51 -14.42
N PHE A 240 8.82 2.77 -13.58
CA PHE A 240 7.75 3.32 -12.75
C PHE A 240 8.27 4.35 -11.74
N CYS A 241 9.41 4.07 -11.10
CA CYS A 241 10.06 5.02 -10.21
C CYS A 241 10.53 6.27 -10.96
N GLY A 242 11.02 6.12 -12.19
CA GLY A 242 11.35 7.23 -13.09
C GLY A 242 10.12 8.10 -13.37
N PHE A 243 9.02 7.48 -13.77
CA PHE A 243 7.75 8.16 -14.02
C PHE A 243 7.25 8.93 -12.79
N ILE A 244 7.19 8.30 -11.62
CA ILE A 244 6.75 8.96 -10.37
C ILE A 244 7.65 10.15 -10.05
N ARG A 245 8.97 9.98 -10.11
CA ARG A 245 9.91 11.07 -9.81
C ARG A 245 9.70 12.24 -10.76
N HIS A 246 9.54 11.98 -12.05
CA HIS A 246 9.46 13.01 -13.07
C HIS A 246 8.09 13.70 -13.13
N HIS A 247 6.99 12.95 -13.07
CA HIS A 247 5.64 13.49 -13.31
C HIS A 247 4.83 13.74 -12.04
N VAL A 248 5.12 13.05 -10.94
CA VAL A 248 4.34 13.17 -9.70
C VAL A 248 5.09 14.00 -8.67
N VAL A 249 6.35 13.68 -8.39
CA VAL A 249 7.11 14.34 -7.32
C VAL A 249 7.69 15.67 -7.77
N ALA A 250 8.36 15.75 -8.94
CA ALA A 250 8.94 17.00 -9.41
C ALA A 250 7.91 18.12 -9.62
N ASN A 251 6.67 17.75 -10.01
CA ASN A 251 5.55 18.68 -10.16
C ASN A 251 4.97 19.20 -8.83
N THR A 252 5.28 18.55 -7.70
CA THR A 252 4.88 19.03 -6.37
C THR A 252 5.87 19.97 -5.72
N THR A 253 7.12 20.02 -6.21
CA THR A 253 8.18 20.89 -5.70
C THR A 253 8.36 22.18 -6.49
N SER A 254 7.66 22.35 -7.61
CA SER A 254 7.64 23.61 -8.36
C SER A 254 6.52 24.52 -7.83
N THR A 255 6.89 25.60 -7.14
CA THR A 255 6.01 26.75 -6.94
C THR A 255 5.60 27.29 -8.31
N ARG A 256 4.33 27.14 -8.66
CA ARG A 256 3.73 27.69 -9.90
C ARG A 256 4.04 29.19 -10.03
N PRO A 257 4.49 29.68 -11.19
CA PRO A 257 3.93 30.91 -11.73
C PRO A 257 2.61 30.58 -12.46
N HIS A 258 1.67 31.51 -12.37
CA HIS A 258 0.39 31.46 -13.07
C HIS A 258 0.57 31.48 -14.60
N ASN A 259 -0.39 30.85 -15.29
CA ASN A 259 -0.68 30.85 -16.74
C ASN A 259 0.29 29.98 -17.59
N GLU A 260 -0.12 29.11 -18.51
CA GLU A 260 -1.30 29.05 -19.38
C GLU A 260 -1.79 27.59 -19.58
N CYS A 261 -3.09 27.41 -19.76
CA CYS A 261 -3.66 26.16 -20.27
C CYS A 261 -3.28 25.97 -21.75
N ASN A 262 -2.22 25.19 -22.03
CA ASN A 262 -2.05 24.57 -23.34
C ASN A 262 -2.57 23.13 -23.28
N LEU A 263 -3.84 22.98 -23.68
CA LEU A 263 -4.39 21.72 -24.12
C LEU A 263 -3.58 21.23 -25.32
N LEU A 264 -2.74 20.21 -25.13
CA LEU A 264 -2.21 19.45 -26.25
C LEU A 264 -3.39 18.72 -26.92
N PRO A 265 -3.65 18.91 -28.22
CA PRO A 265 -4.72 18.19 -28.88
C PRO A 265 -4.35 16.71 -29.02
N LEU A 266 -5.28 15.84 -28.63
CA LEU A 266 -5.23 14.41 -28.90
C LEU A 266 -5.06 14.18 -30.42
N PRO A 267 -4.17 13.27 -30.85
CA PRO A 267 -4.01 12.97 -32.26
C PRO A 267 -5.31 12.39 -32.82
N LEU A 268 -5.90 13.09 -33.80
CA LEU A 268 -7.03 12.63 -34.59
C LEU A 268 -6.66 11.31 -35.27
N GLY A 269 -7.31 10.22 -34.85
CA GLY A 269 -7.21 8.92 -35.50
C GLY A 269 -7.55 9.04 -36.99
N THR A 270 -6.65 8.54 -37.82
CA THR A 270 -6.87 8.37 -39.25
C THR A 270 -8.05 7.43 -39.48
N LYS A 271 -9.12 7.94 -40.10
CA LYS A 271 -10.22 7.10 -40.59
C LYS A 271 -9.68 6.09 -41.62
N PRO A 272 -10.09 4.81 -41.57
CA PRO A 272 -9.75 3.87 -42.62
C PRO A 272 -10.43 4.29 -43.94
N ARG A 273 -9.64 4.37 -45.01
CA ARG A 273 -10.15 4.47 -46.38
C ARG A 273 -10.95 3.20 -46.68
N ARG A 274 -12.23 3.36 -47.00
CA ARG A 274 -13.01 2.32 -47.67
C ARG A 274 -12.52 2.24 -49.12
N ASN A 275 -12.04 1.07 -49.51
CA ASN A 275 -12.25 0.54 -50.86
C ASN A 275 -13.19 -0.66 -50.71
#